data_AF-A0A1I7IHR3-F1
#
_entry.id   AF-A0A1I7IHR3-F1
#
_cell.length_a   1.000
_cell.length_b   1.000
_cell.length_c   1.000
_cell.angle_alpha   90.00
_cell.angle_beta   90.00
_cell.angle_gamma   90.00
#
_symmetry.space_group_name_H-M   'P 1'
#
loop_
_entity.id
_entity.type
_entity.pdbx_description
1 polymer ?
#
loop_
_entity_poly.entity_id
_entity_poly.type
_entity_poly.pdbx_seq_one_letter_code
_entity_poly.pdbx_strand_id
1 'polypeptide(L)'
;MKNVIYKKNIILQLCKSFYMFYFQNIFINEYSEDEVSKAIYKTMDKNDFSLDFQTSFLTSREEIKFFGKEDKTTLQLTRVRSLLSRYFPKIIIRFEKKNLSYYQIRFSIASTVIMIFLLTCLLYSLMNYIVTQQINPNFILFIFFNLLYFVLSYLEIYKTKGAIQSILKSSVKTMTNLQP
;
A
#
# COMPACT_ATOMS: atom_id res chain seq x y z
N MET A 1 28.70 18.68 21.02
CA MET A 1 28.07 19.09 19.75
C MET A 1 28.03 18.02 18.65
N LYS A 2 29.10 17.22 18.41
CA LYS A 2 29.10 16.16 17.37
C LYS A 2 27.98 15.10 17.50
N ASN A 3 27.59 14.75 18.73
CA ASN A 3 26.52 13.77 18.99
C ASN A 3 25.11 14.21 18.54
N VAL A 4 24.85 15.52 18.48
CA VAL A 4 23.54 16.06 18.06
C VAL A 4 23.41 16.06 16.54
N ILE A 5 24.51 16.35 15.82
CA ILE A 5 24.56 16.36 14.35
C ILE A 5 24.39 14.93 13.79
N TYR A 6 25.02 13.94 14.43
CA TYR A 6 24.89 12.53 14.03
C TYR A 6 23.46 11.99 14.21
N LYS A 7 22.81 12.29 15.35
CA LYS A 7 21.40 11.92 15.59
C LYS A 7 20.46 12.52 14.55
N LYS A 8 20.68 13.78 14.16
CA LYS A 8 19.83 14.49 13.17
C LYS A 8 19.93 13.85 11.78
N ASN A 9 21.13 13.43 11.35
CA ASN A 9 21.33 12.77 10.06
C ASN A 9 20.67 11.39 9.97
N ILE A 10 20.74 10.58 11.04
CA ILE A 10 20.11 9.26 11.07
C ILE A 10 18.57 9.38 11.00
N ILE A 11 17.99 10.33 11.74
CA ILE A 11 16.53 10.59 11.69
C ILE A 11 16.11 11.03 10.29
N LEU A 12 16.83 11.95 9.66
CA LEU A 12 16.55 12.39 8.29
C LEU A 12 16.66 11.26 7.26
N GLN A 13 17.62 10.35 7.44
CA GLN A 13 17.82 9.20 6.57
C GLN A 13 16.73 8.14 6.74
N LEU A 14 16.30 7.88 7.98
CA LEU A 14 15.15 7.01 8.27
C LEU A 14 13.85 7.59 7.72
N CYS A 15 13.61 8.90 7.89
CA CYS A 15 12.46 9.58 7.31
C CYS A 15 12.44 9.52 5.78
N LYS A 16 13.60 9.66 5.12
CA LYS A 16 13.72 9.50 3.66
C LYS A 16 13.42 8.08 3.20
N SER A 17 13.97 7.07 3.87
CA SER A 17 13.66 5.66 3.54
C SER A 17 12.18 5.36 3.74
N PHE A 18 11.58 5.89 4.80
CA PHE A 18 10.15 5.73 5.07
C PHE A 18 9.27 6.39 4.00
N TYR A 19 9.63 7.61 3.57
CA TYR A 19 8.96 8.30 2.46
C TYR A 19 9.08 7.52 1.15
N MET A 20 10.24 6.92 0.87
CA MET A 20 10.48 6.12 -0.33
C MET A 20 9.59 4.86 -0.40
N PHE A 21 9.21 4.30 0.75
CA PHE A 21 8.25 3.20 0.83
C PHE A 21 6.78 3.65 0.72
N TYR A 22 6.47 4.92 1.01
CA TYR A 22 5.09 5.42 1.08
C TYR A 22 4.52 5.97 -0.22
N PHE A 23 5.38 6.33 -1.17
CA PHE A 23 4.99 6.90 -2.47
C PHE A 23 5.88 6.37 -3.59
N GLN A 24 5.84 5.05 -3.80
CA GLN A 24 6.50 4.47 -4.97
C GLN A 24 5.63 4.71 -6.21
N ASN A 25 6.15 5.48 -7.17
CA ASN A 25 5.59 5.55 -8.53
C ASN A 25 5.96 4.26 -9.27
N ILE A 26 4.95 3.57 -9.79
CA ILE A 26 5.13 2.37 -10.60
C ILE A 26 4.61 2.67 -11.99
N PHE A 27 5.51 2.63 -12.97
CA PHE A 27 5.21 2.91 -14.36
C PHE A 27 4.64 1.67 -15.05
N ILE A 28 3.66 1.90 -15.92
CA ILE A 28 2.99 0.92 -16.76
C ILE A 28 3.36 1.28 -18.20
N ASN A 29 4.54 0.86 -18.65
CA ASN A 29 5.03 1.21 -20.00
C ASN A 29 4.52 0.27 -21.10
N GLU A 30 3.92 -0.85 -20.72
CA GLU A 30 3.53 -1.93 -21.64
C GLU A 30 2.13 -1.75 -22.25
N TYR A 31 1.33 -0.80 -21.75
CA TYR A 31 -0.08 -0.63 -22.10
C TYR A 31 -0.39 0.85 -22.41
N SER A 32 -1.32 1.10 -23.32
CA SER A 32 -1.78 2.47 -23.60
C SER A 32 -2.67 3.00 -22.47
N GLU A 33 -2.75 4.33 -22.30
CA GLU A 33 -3.57 4.94 -21.25
C GLU A 33 -5.06 4.55 -21.35
N ASP A 34 -5.57 4.41 -22.58
CA ASP A 34 -6.94 3.99 -22.85
C ASP A 34 -7.20 2.54 -22.45
N GLU A 35 -6.23 1.65 -22.68
CA GLU A 35 -6.31 0.25 -22.26
C GLU A 35 -6.33 0.14 -20.73
N VAL A 36 -5.43 0.86 -20.06
CA VAL A 36 -5.36 0.91 -18.59
C VAL A 36 -6.68 1.42 -18.02
N SER A 37 -7.19 2.53 -18.57
CA SER A 37 -8.48 3.12 -18.17
C SER A 37 -9.62 2.11 -18.28
N LYS A 38 -9.83 1.52 -19.46
CA LYS A 38 -10.90 0.54 -19.70
C LYS A 38 -10.78 -0.67 -18.79
N ALA A 39 -9.56 -1.18 -18.57
CA ALA A 39 -9.32 -2.34 -17.71
C ALA A 39 -9.68 -2.07 -16.25
N ILE A 40 -9.29 -0.89 -15.74
CA ILE A 40 -9.59 -0.47 -14.37
C ILE A 40 -11.10 -0.30 -14.21
N TYR A 41 -11.75 0.51 -15.06
CA TYR A 41 -13.19 0.76 -14.93
C TYR A 41 -14.06 -0.49 -15.08
N LYS A 42 -13.62 -1.48 -15.86
CA LYS A 42 -14.34 -2.77 -16.00
C LYS A 42 -14.30 -3.61 -14.71
N THR A 43 -13.24 -3.49 -13.92
CA THR A 43 -12.98 -4.37 -12.76
C THR A 43 -13.08 -3.66 -11.42
N MET A 44 -13.49 -2.40 -11.46
CA MET A 44 -13.64 -1.51 -10.33
C MET A 44 -15.12 -1.35 -9.98
N ASP A 45 -15.43 -1.51 -8.70
CA ASP A 45 -16.71 -1.08 -8.14
C ASP A 45 -16.57 0.31 -7.53
N LYS A 46 -17.38 1.26 -8.00
CA LYS A 46 -17.28 2.67 -7.62
C LYS A 46 -17.94 2.90 -6.27
N ASN A 47 -17.19 3.52 -5.36
CA ASN A 47 -17.64 3.91 -4.04
C ASN A 47 -17.48 5.43 -3.85
N ASP A 48 -18.49 6.03 -3.25
CA ASP A 48 -18.46 7.45 -2.87
C ASP A 48 -17.75 7.68 -1.52
N PHE A 49 -17.58 6.61 -0.73
CA PHE A 49 -16.92 6.66 0.57
C PHE A 49 -15.40 6.66 0.47
N SER A 50 -14.74 7.24 1.47
CA SER A 50 -13.28 7.22 1.56
C SER A 50 -12.77 5.78 1.67
N LEU A 51 -11.86 5.42 0.77
CA LEU A 51 -11.18 4.13 0.80
C LEU A 51 -10.29 3.97 2.04
N ASP A 52 -10.03 5.01 2.83
CA ASP A 52 -9.29 4.87 4.08
C ASP A 52 -10.11 4.17 5.18
N PHE A 53 -11.45 4.24 5.13
CA PHE A 53 -12.34 3.70 6.18
C PHE A 53 -13.20 2.53 5.73
N GLN A 54 -13.37 2.34 4.41
CA GLN A 54 -14.24 1.29 3.91
C GLN A 54 -13.58 -0.08 3.99
N THR A 55 -14.31 -1.10 4.41
CA THR A 55 -13.82 -2.48 4.36
C THR A 55 -14.06 -3.06 2.97
N SER A 56 -12.99 -3.47 2.29
CA SER A 56 -13.06 -4.03 0.94
C SER A 56 -13.30 -5.54 0.98
N PHE A 57 -14.52 -5.98 1.26
CA PHE A 57 -14.84 -7.42 1.30
C PHE A 57 -15.27 -7.96 -0.06
N LEU A 58 -15.17 -9.28 -0.24
CA LEU A 58 -15.70 -10.01 -1.39
C LEU A 58 -17.18 -9.68 -1.58
N THR A 59 -17.48 -8.86 -2.57
CA THR A 59 -18.81 -8.79 -3.16
C THR A 59 -19.01 -10.10 -3.94
N SER A 60 -20.22 -10.67 -3.93
CA SER A 60 -20.58 -11.93 -4.62
C SER A 60 -20.33 -11.95 -6.14
N ARG A 61 -19.80 -10.86 -6.73
CA ARG A 61 -19.42 -10.76 -8.14
C ARG A 61 -17.94 -11.08 -8.30
N GLU A 62 -17.64 -12.25 -8.84
CA GLU A 62 -16.28 -12.75 -9.10
C GLU A 62 -15.44 -11.84 -10.02
N GLU A 63 -16.07 -10.92 -10.75
CA GLU A 63 -15.40 -9.99 -11.67
C GLU A 63 -14.81 -8.74 -11.01
N ILE A 64 -15.28 -8.38 -9.81
CA ILE A 64 -14.84 -7.15 -9.12
C ILE A 64 -13.55 -7.44 -8.35
N LYS A 65 -12.45 -6.81 -8.78
CA LYS A 65 -11.12 -6.98 -8.16
C LYS A 65 -10.70 -5.77 -7.33
N PHE A 66 -11.29 -4.60 -7.58
CA PHE A 66 -10.97 -3.35 -6.91
C PHE A 66 -12.23 -2.60 -6.47
N PHE A 67 -12.15 -1.96 -5.31
CA PHE A 67 -13.03 -0.85 -4.97
C PHE A 67 -12.34 0.45 -5.32
N GLY A 68 -13.05 1.34 -6.00
CA GLY A 68 -12.49 2.60 -6.44
C GLY A 68 -13.23 3.80 -5.90
N LYS A 69 -12.48 4.86 -5.61
CA LYS A 69 -13.00 6.20 -5.36
C LYS A 69 -12.43 7.12 -6.42
N GLU A 70 -13.31 7.86 -7.05
CA GLU A 70 -12.96 8.74 -8.15
C GLU A 70 -13.17 10.20 -7.74
N ASP A 71 -12.08 10.96 -7.70
CA ASP A 71 -12.11 12.41 -7.48
C ASP A 71 -11.90 13.15 -8.82
N LYS A 72 -11.99 14.48 -8.83
CA LYS A 72 -11.80 15.29 -10.05
C LYS A 72 -10.44 15.08 -10.71
N THR A 73 -9.39 14.83 -9.92
CA THR A 73 -8.00 14.75 -10.39
C THR A 73 -7.39 13.36 -10.27
N THR A 74 -7.97 12.47 -9.45
CA THR A 74 -7.34 11.19 -9.10
C THR A 74 -8.34 10.06 -9.09
N LEU A 75 -7.86 8.88 -9.45
CA LEU A 75 -8.58 7.62 -9.28
C LEU A 75 -7.86 6.80 -8.21
N GLN A 76 -8.52 6.55 -7.08
CA GLN A 76 -7.97 5.73 -6.02
C GLN A 76 -8.60 4.35 -6.07
N LEU A 77 -7.81 3.30 -5.89
CA LEU A 77 -8.27 1.92 -5.88
C LEU A 77 -7.76 1.22 -4.62
N THR A 78 -8.54 0.27 -4.10
CA THR A 78 -8.07 -0.68 -3.10
C THR A 78 -8.54 -2.07 -3.50
N ARG A 79 -7.67 -3.06 -3.31
CA ARG A 79 -7.95 -4.44 -3.71
C ARG A 79 -9.09 -5.00 -2.87
N VAL A 80 -9.98 -5.76 -3.49
CA VAL A 80 -10.96 -6.59 -2.78
C VAL A 80 -10.20 -7.66 -1.99
N ARG A 81 -10.48 -7.75 -0.69
CA ARG A 81 -9.77 -8.61 0.25
C ARG A 81 -10.53 -9.88 0.55
N SER A 82 -9.80 -11.00 0.60
CA SER A 82 -10.26 -12.23 1.21
C SER A 82 -10.23 -12.11 2.74
N LEU A 83 -10.98 -12.98 3.43
CA LEU A 83 -11.05 -13.03 4.90
C LEU A 83 -9.66 -13.07 5.56
N LEU A 84 -8.72 -13.83 5.01
CA LEU A 84 -7.34 -13.92 5.54
C LEU A 84 -6.54 -12.63 5.32
N SER A 85 -6.74 -11.95 4.19
CA SER A 85 -6.08 -10.67 3.90
C SER A 85 -6.66 -9.47 4.67
N ARG A 86 -7.67 -9.69 5.53
CA ARG A 86 -8.19 -8.66 6.44
C ARG A 86 -7.13 -8.18 7.43
N TYR A 87 -6.28 -9.07 7.89
CA TYR A 87 -5.20 -8.75 8.84
C TYR A 87 -4.01 -8.07 8.17
N PHE A 88 -4.03 -7.95 6.85
CA PHE A 88 -2.92 -7.37 6.11
C PHE A 88 -3.09 -5.85 6.13
N PRO A 89 -1.99 -5.09 6.19
CA PRO A 89 -2.03 -3.64 6.08
C PRO A 89 -2.79 -3.21 4.82
N LYS A 90 -3.74 -2.28 4.96
CA LYS A 90 -4.52 -1.75 3.86
C LYS A 90 -3.71 -0.83 2.98
N ILE A 91 -3.77 -1.10 1.68
CA ILE A 91 -3.07 -0.37 0.63
C ILE A 91 -4.09 0.29 -0.28
N ILE A 92 -3.78 1.53 -0.65
CA ILE A 92 -4.53 2.34 -1.59
C ILE A 92 -3.59 2.67 -2.74
N ILE A 93 -4.01 2.28 -3.94
CA ILE A 93 -3.39 2.66 -5.20
C ILE A 93 -4.00 3.99 -5.62
N ARG A 94 -3.18 4.91 -6.13
CA ARG A 94 -3.63 6.20 -6.65
C ARG A 94 -3.09 6.41 -8.05
N PHE A 95 -3.99 6.62 -9.00
CA PHE A 95 -3.69 7.08 -10.35
C PHE A 95 -4.00 8.57 -10.47
N GLU A 96 -3.22 9.28 -11.26
CA GLU A 96 -3.56 10.63 -11.70
C GLU A 96 -4.39 10.55 -12.97
N LYS A 97 -5.56 11.19 -13.02
CA LYS A 97 -6.42 11.12 -14.21
C LYS A 97 -5.80 11.72 -15.47
N LYS A 98 -4.85 12.65 -15.29
CA LYS A 98 -4.11 13.27 -16.38
C LYS A 98 -3.06 12.34 -17.02
N ASN A 99 -2.65 11.31 -16.30
CA ASN A 99 -1.62 10.37 -16.74
C ASN A 99 -1.84 9.04 -16.02
N LEU A 100 -2.46 8.10 -16.73
CA LEU A 100 -2.72 6.74 -16.22
C LEU A 100 -1.54 5.79 -16.46
N SER A 101 -0.43 6.29 -17.04
CA SER A 101 0.79 5.52 -17.30
C SER A 101 1.57 5.18 -16.03
N TYR A 102 1.17 5.70 -14.86
CA TYR A 102 1.76 5.30 -13.58
C TYR A 102 0.76 5.34 -12.43
N TYR A 103 1.10 4.64 -11.36
CA TYR A 103 0.35 4.70 -10.11
C TYR A 103 1.25 4.80 -8.89
N GLN A 104 0.70 5.38 -7.84
CA GLN A 104 1.29 5.47 -6.51
C GLN A 104 0.66 4.44 -5.58
N ILE A 105 1.49 3.81 -4.76
CA ILE A 105 1.04 2.96 -3.67
C ILE A 105 1.23 3.71 -2.36
N ARG A 106 0.17 3.84 -1.56
CA ARG A 106 0.21 4.30 -0.17
C ARG A 106 -0.50 3.32 0.76
N PHE A 107 -0.16 3.31 2.03
CA PHE A 107 -1.00 2.65 3.02
C PHE A 107 -2.22 3.51 3.35
N SER A 108 -3.29 2.86 3.80
CA SER A 108 -4.43 3.53 4.42
C SER A 108 -4.01 4.19 5.73
N ILE A 109 -4.75 5.22 6.14
CA ILE A 109 -4.52 5.92 7.42
C ILE A 109 -4.45 4.94 8.60
N ALA A 110 -5.39 3.99 8.70
CA ALA A 110 -5.39 3.00 9.79
C ALA A 110 -4.10 2.16 9.81
N SER A 111 -3.63 1.73 8.64
CA SER A 111 -2.38 0.99 8.51
C SER A 111 -1.15 1.86 8.76
N THR A 112 -1.19 3.15 8.42
CA THR A 112 -0.17 4.12 8.80
C THR A 112 -0.05 4.23 10.31
N VAL A 113 -1.18 4.38 11.00
CA VAL A 113 -1.23 4.54 12.46
C VAL A 113 -0.67 3.31 13.17
N ILE A 114 -1.08 2.10 12.75
CA ILE A 114 -0.58 0.84 13.34
C ILE A 114 0.94 0.73 13.17
N MET A 115 1.44 1.03 11.98
CA MET A 115 2.87 0.99 11.69
C MET A 115 3.66 1.98 12.54
N ILE A 116 3.19 3.23 12.67
CA ILE A 116 3.82 4.26 13.50
C ILE A 116 3.82 3.80 14.97
N PHE A 117 2.69 3.29 15.46
CA PHE A 117 2.57 2.79 16.83
C PHE A 117 3.58 1.67 17.12
N LEU A 118 3.66 0.65 16.26
CA LEU A 118 4.61 -0.46 16.40
C LEU A 118 6.07 0.03 16.39
N LEU A 119 6.39 0.99 15.52
CA LEU A 119 7.72 1.58 15.45
C LEU A 119 8.03 2.39 16.72
N THR A 120 7.08 3.17 17.24
CA THR A 120 7.24 3.93 18.48
C THR A 120 7.46 3.01 19.67
N CYS A 121 6.72 1.89 19.79
CA CYS A 121 6.95 0.90 20.85
C CYS A 121 8.38 0.31 20.79
N LEU A 122 8.85 -0.02 19.59
CA LEU A 122 10.21 -0.54 19.40
C LEU A 122 11.27 0.50 19.77
N LEU A 123 11.10 1.74 19.31
CA LEU A 123 12.02 2.84 19.61
C LEU A 123 12.03 3.17 21.11
N TYR A 124 10.87 3.19 21.76
CA TYR A 124 10.77 3.40 23.20
C TYR A 124 11.51 2.31 23.97
N SER A 125 11.32 1.04 23.58
CA SER A 125 12.03 -0.07 24.21
C SER A 125 13.54 0.01 24.01
N LEU A 126 13.99 0.45 22.83
CA LEU A 126 15.42 0.66 22.56
C LEU A 126 16.00 1.82 23.37
N MET A 127 15.27 2.94 23.48
CA MET A 127 15.67 4.07 24.32
C MET A 127 15.77 3.69 25.79
N ASN A 128 14.81 2.90 26.29
CA ASN A 128 14.83 2.43 27.67
C ASN A 128 16.06 1.56 27.95
N TYR A 129 16.40 0.66 27.02
CA TYR A 129 17.63 -0.14 27.12
C TYR A 129 18.89 0.73 27.19
N ILE A 130 18.99 1.77 26.35
CA ILE A 130 20.16 2.67 26.34
C ILE A 130 20.32 3.42 27.67
N VAL A 131 19.21 3.80 28.32
CA VAL A 131 19.23 4.57 29.58
C VAL A 131 19.45 3.68 30.79
N THR A 132 18.75 2.55 30.87
CA THR A 132 18.72 1.70 32.06
C THR A 132 19.68 0.51 32.00
N GLN A 133 20.24 0.21 30.81
CA GLN A 133 20.99 -1.03 30.52
C GLN A 133 20.18 -2.31 30.78
N GLN A 134 18.86 -2.19 30.93
CA GLN A 134 17.96 -3.31 31.15
C GLN A 134 17.11 -3.53 29.90
N ILE A 135 17.06 -4.77 29.44
CA ILE A 135 16.22 -5.16 28.31
C ILE A 135 14.78 -5.27 28.82
N ASN A 136 13.87 -4.50 28.21
CA ASN A 136 12.45 -4.68 28.45
C ASN A 136 12.07 -6.12 28.04
N PRO A 137 11.38 -6.91 28.90
CA PRO A 137 10.99 -8.28 28.55
C PRO A 137 10.17 -8.36 27.25
N ASN A 138 9.45 -7.29 26.89
CA ASN A 138 8.66 -7.19 25.68
C ASN A 138 9.46 -6.76 24.44
N PHE A 139 10.77 -6.53 24.54
CA PHE A 139 11.59 -6.06 23.41
C PHE A 139 11.56 -7.04 22.23
N ILE A 140 11.71 -8.34 22.50
CA ILE A 140 11.64 -9.40 21.48
C ILE A 140 10.25 -9.42 20.83
N LEU A 141 9.19 -9.22 21.62
CA LEU A 141 7.82 -9.16 21.14
C LEU A 141 7.60 -7.97 20.20
N PHE A 142 8.13 -6.79 20.52
CA PHE A 142 8.06 -5.62 19.64
C PHE A 142 8.83 -5.82 18.34
N ILE A 143 10.00 -6.47 18.38
CA ILE A 143 10.74 -6.85 17.16
C ILE A 143 9.89 -7.78 16.31
N PHE A 144 9.33 -8.82 16.91
CA PHE A 144 8.49 -9.80 16.21
C PHE A 144 7.29 -9.14 15.54
N PHE A 145 6.54 -8.29 16.24
CA PHE A 145 5.38 -7.61 15.65
C PHE A 145 5.74 -6.64 14.53
N ASN A 146 6.85 -5.90 14.65
CA ASN A 146 7.33 -5.04 13.57
C ASN A 146 7.71 -5.85 12.33
N LEU A 147 8.45 -6.95 12.52
CA LEU A 147 8.86 -7.83 11.43
C LEU A 147 7.64 -8.48 10.75
N LEU A 148 6.71 -9.00 11.54
CA LEU A 148 5.46 -9.58 11.03
C LEU A 148 4.66 -8.56 10.23
N TYR A 149 4.50 -7.35 10.75
CA TYR A 149 3.79 -6.28 10.04
C TYR A 149 4.47 -5.90 8.71
N PHE A 150 5.79 -5.86 8.69
CA PHE A 150 6.57 -5.61 7.47
C PHE A 150 6.39 -6.72 6.44
N VAL A 151 6.44 -8.00 6.85
CA VAL A 151 6.19 -9.14 5.96
C VAL A 151 4.76 -9.11 5.39
N LEU A 152 3.76 -8.85 6.22
CA LEU A 152 2.37 -8.73 5.77
C LEU A 152 2.17 -7.56 4.80
N SER A 153 2.84 -6.43 5.05
CA SER A 153 2.87 -5.28 4.14
C SER A 153 3.43 -5.66 2.78
N TYR A 154 4.58 -6.33 2.76
CA TYR A 154 5.24 -6.78 1.52
C TYR A 154 4.35 -7.74 0.72
N LEU A 155 3.74 -8.73 1.39
CA LEU A 155 2.82 -9.66 0.75
C LEU A 155 1.60 -8.97 0.15
N GLU A 156 1.04 -7.96 0.83
CA GLU A 156 -0.08 -7.20 0.29
C GLU A 156 0.33 -6.37 -0.93
N ILE A 157 1.50 -5.73 -0.91
CA ILE A 157 2.05 -5.01 -2.07
C ILE A 157 2.19 -5.98 -3.24
N TYR A 158 2.80 -7.15 -3.02
CA TYR A 158 3.01 -8.15 -4.06
C TYR A 158 1.68 -8.62 -4.68
N LYS A 159 0.70 -8.96 -3.85
CA LYS A 159 -0.65 -9.35 -4.31
C LYS A 159 -1.35 -8.24 -5.08
N THR A 160 -1.21 -7.00 -4.62
CA THR A 160 -1.81 -5.82 -5.26
C THR A 160 -1.21 -5.57 -6.64
N LYS A 161 0.13 -5.64 -6.77
CA LYS A 161 0.81 -5.53 -8.08
C LYS A 161 0.38 -6.65 -9.03
N GLY A 162 0.34 -7.89 -8.55
CA GLY A 162 -0.12 -9.03 -9.34
C GLY A 162 -1.57 -8.90 -9.82
N ALA A 163 -2.45 -8.36 -8.98
CA ALA A 163 -3.84 -8.10 -9.35
C ALA A 163 -3.96 -7.06 -10.48
N ILE A 164 -3.23 -5.93 -10.38
CA ILE A 164 -3.18 -4.91 -11.44
C ILE A 164 -2.70 -5.55 -12.76
N GLN A 165 -1.56 -6.26 -12.73
CA GLN A 165 -1.01 -6.91 -13.92
C GLN A 165 -1.98 -7.94 -14.52
N SER A 166 -2.70 -8.69 -13.69
CA SER A 166 -3.69 -9.67 -14.17
C SER A 166 -4.82 -9.00 -14.95
N ILE A 167 -5.24 -7.81 -14.52
CA ILE A 167 -6.35 -7.07 -15.14
C ILE A 167 -5.91 -6.46 -16.46
N LEU A 168 -4.73 -5.84 -16.49
CA LEU A 168 -4.15 -5.28 -17.71
C LEU A 168 -3.90 -6.36 -18.78
N LYS A 169 -3.42 -7.54 -18.39
CA LYS A 169 -3.29 -8.68 -19.32
C LYS A 169 -4.64 -9.15 -19.86
N SER A 170 -5.67 -9.20 -19.00
CA SER A 170 -7.00 -9.64 -19.40
C SER A 170 -7.72 -8.66 -20.34
N SER A 171 -7.50 -7.35 -20.18
CA SER A 171 -8.10 -6.33 -21.06
C SER A 171 -7.53 -6.40 -22.47
N VAL A 172 -6.21 -6.58 -22.62
CA VAL A 172 -5.57 -6.71 -23.94
C VAL A 172 -6.05 -7.95 -24.68
N LYS A 173 -6.12 -9.11 -24.00
CA LYS A 173 -6.62 -10.36 -24.63
C LYS A 173 -8.08 -10.24 -25.10
N THR A 174 -8.88 -9.43 -24.40
CA THR A 174 -10.27 -9.18 -24.79
C THR A 174 -10.34 -8.26 -26.02
N MET A 175 -9.42 -7.29 -26.15
CA MET A 175 -9.37 -6.38 -27.30
C MET A 175 -8.81 -7.05 -28.57
N THR A 176 -7.83 -7.94 -28.44
CA THR A 176 -7.28 -8.70 -29.58
C THR A 176 -8.30 -9.70 -30.16
N ASN A 177 -9.19 -10.25 -29.33
CA ASN A 177 -10.25 -11.16 -29.77
C ASN A 177 -11.48 -10.44 -30.36
N LEU A 178 -11.51 -9.11 -30.36
CA LEU A 178 -12.58 -8.28 -30.91
C LEU A 178 -12.19 -7.61 -32.24
N GLN A 179 -11.00 -7.89 -32.77
CA GLN A 179 -10.63 -7.50 -34.12
C GLN A 179 -11.09 -8.61 -35.09
N PRO A 180 -12.04 -8.32 -36.01
CA PRO A 180 -12.54 -9.28 -37.00
C PRO A 180 -11.49 -9.64 -38.06
#